data_AF-A0A2G5QRR6-F1
#
_entry.id   AF-A0A2G5QRR6-F1
#
_cell.length_a   1.000
_cell.length_b   1.000
_cell.length_c   1.000
_cell.angle_alpha   90.00
_cell.angle_beta   90.00
_cell.angle_gamma   90.00
#
_symmetry.space_group_name_H-M   'P 1'
#
loop_
_entity.id
_entity.type
_entity.pdbx_description
1 polymer ?
#
loop_
_entity_poly.entity_id
_entity_poly.type
_entity_poly.pdbx_seq_one_letter_code
_entity_poly.pdbx_strand_id
1 'polypeptide(L)' 'MDAPELDLGIDPELLAQAKRLGLSVSGLSETQLRLHLQKVDPAGAEERARRWAEENAEAIKAYNERIQRRGAFGDDLRTW' A
#
# COMPACT_ATOMS: atom_id res chain seq x y z
N MET A 1 13.08 -29.53 9.91
CA MET A 1 13.77 -28.24 10.09
C MET A 1 12.93 -27.21 9.36
N ASP A 2 11.93 -26.67 10.05
CA ASP A 2 11.13 -25.54 9.56
C ASP A 2 12.06 -24.34 9.47
N ALA A 3 12.21 -23.77 8.27
CA ALA A 3 13.02 -22.57 8.10
C ALA A 3 12.39 -21.43 8.92
N PRO A 4 13.18 -20.65 9.68
CA PRO A 4 12.65 -19.53 10.43
C PRO A 4 11.94 -18.61 9.43
N GLU A 5 10.67 -18.31 9.72
CA GLU A 5 9.84 -17.38 8.96
C GLU A 5 10.60 -16.05 8.90
N LEU A 6 11.28 -15.83 7.77
CA LEU A 6 12.01 -14.60 7.52
C LEU A 6 10.95 -13.51 7.42
N ASP A 7 10.80 -12.75 8.49
CA ASP A 7 10.09 -11.48 8.48
C ASP A 7 10.89 -10.52 7.58
N LEU A 8 10.69 -10.65 6.27
CA LEU A 8 11.37 -9.88 5.23
C LEU A 8 10.93 -8.40 5.25
N GLY A 9 10.10 -8.00 6.22
CA GLY A 9 9.39 -6.72 6.21
C GLY A 9 8.43 -6.60 5.03
N ILE A 10 8.11 -7.71 4.35
CA ILE A 10 7.19 -7.75 3.20
C ILE A 10 5.81 -8.10 3.72
N ASP A 11 4.82 -7.28 3.34
CA ASP A 11 3.41 -7.52 3.65
C ASP A 11 3.00 -8.98 3.30
N PRO A 12 2.51 -9.75 4.28
CA PRO A 12 2.14 -11.15 4.08
C PRO A 12 1.02 -11.32 3.04
N GLU A 13 0.16 -10.32 2.85
CA GLU A 13 -0.89 -10.36 1.83
C GLU A 13 -0.29 -10.31 0.41
N LEU A 14 0.80 -9.57 0.21
CA LEU A 14 1.53 -9.54 -1.07
C LEU A 14 2.18 -10.89 -1.38
N LEU A 15 2.78 -11.54 -0.37
CA LEU A 15 3.36 -12.88 -0.52
C LEU A 15 2.29 -13.92 -0.86
N ALA A 16 1.14 -13.87 -0.18
CA ALA A 16 0.02 -14.75 -0.45
C ALA A 16 -0.53 -14.57 -1.87
N GLN A 17 -0.64 -13.32 -2.35
CA GLN A 17 -1.08 -13.03 -3.72
C GLN A 17 -0.07 -13.51 -4.76
N ALA A 18 1.22 -13.25 -4.54
CA ALA A 18 2.29 -13.72 -5.42
C ALA A 18 2.30 -15.25 -5.53
N LYS A 19 2.12 -15.95 -4.42
CA LYS A 19 2.01 -17.42 -4.37
C LYS A 19 0.80 -17.94 -5.16
N ARG A 20 -0.37 -17.28 -5.05
CA ARG A 20 -1.57 -17.64 -5.83
C ARG A 20 -1.36 -17.47 -7.34
N LEU A 21 -0.59 -16.44 -7.73
CA LEU A 21 -0.27 -16.14 -9.13
C LEU A 21 0.95 -16.92 -9.65
N GLY A 22 1.57 -17.78 -8.83
CA GLY A 22 2.74 -18.55 -9.21
C GLY A 22 4.00 -17.71 -9.44
N LEU A 23 4.06 -16.51 -8.88
CA LEU A 23 5.17 -15.58 -9.05
C LEU A 23 6.32 -15.90 -8.11
N SER A 24 7.55 -15.89 -8.65
CA SER A 24 8.74 -15.98 -7.81
C SER A 24 8.97 -14.65 -7.10
N VAL A 25 8.95 -14.68 -5.76
CA VAL A 25 9.28 -13.54 -4.89
C VAL A 25 10.77 -13.46 -4.56
N SER A 26 11.56 -14.45 -4.98
CA SER A 26 12.99 -14.54 -4.64
C SER A 26 13.76 -13.33 -5.17
N GLY A 27 14.38 -12.56 -4.28
CA GLY A 27 15.19 -11.39 -4.64
C GLY A 27 14.39 -10.13 -5.00
N LEU A 28 13.06 -10.14 -4.83
CA LEU A 28 12.25 -8.93 -4.95
C LEU A 28 12.13 -8.24 -3.58
N SER A 29 12.37 -6.93 -3.56
CA SER A 29 11.94 -6.08 -2.44
C SER A 29 10.41 -5.94 -2.43
N GLU A 30 9.83 -5.55 -1.30
CA GLU A 30 8.38 -5.31 -1.17
C GLU A 30 7.85 -4.35 -2.25
N THR A 31 8.57 -3.24 -2.49
CA THR A 31 8.20 -2.25 -3.51
C THR A 31 8.18 -2.86 -4.90
N GLN A 32 9.18 -3.67 -5.25
CA GLN A 32 9.23 -4.35 -6.54
C GLN A 32 8.10 -5.38 -6.67
N LEU A 33 7.81 -6.12 -5.60
CA LEU A 33 6.71 -7.08 -5.57
C LEU A 33 5.35 -6.39 -5.76
N ARG A 34 5.12 -5.28 -5.07
CA ARG A 34 3.89 -4.49 -5.17
C ARG A 34 3.69 -3.93 -6.58
N LEU A 35 4.74 -3.38 -7.19
CA LEU A 35 4.71 -2.89 -8.58
C LEU A 35 4.48 -4.01 -9.58
N HIS A 36 5.06 -5.19 -9.34
CA HIS A 36 4.83 -6.35 -10.19
C HIS A 36 3.39 -6.84 -10.10
N LEU A 37 2.86 -6.96 -8.88
CA LEU A 37 1.47 -7.35 -8.63
C LEU A 37 0.45 -6.37 -9.22
N GLN A 38 0.72 -5.06 -9.17
CA GLN A 38 -0.11 -4.05 -9.85
C GLN A 38 -0.19 -4.27 -11.37
N LYS A 39 0.88 -4.78 -11.99
CA LYS A 39 0.91 -5.05 -13.44
C LYS A 39 0.21 -6.35 -13.80
N VAL A 40 0.37 -7.40 -12.99
CA VAL A 40 -0.16 -8.74 -13.31
C VAL A 40 -1.60 -8.95 -12.81
N ASP A 41 -2.01 -8.26 -11.76
CA ASP A 41 -3.32 -8.38 -11.14
C ASP A 41 -3.84 -6.98 -10.72
N PRO A 42 -4.26 -6.15 -11.70
CA PRO A 42 -4.77 -4.81 -11.43
C PRO A 42 -6.04 -4.85 -10.57
N ALA A 43 -6.93 -5.82 -10.78
CA ALA A 43 -8.16 -5.97 -10.01
C ALA A 43 -7.85 -6.26 -8.53
N GLY A 44 -6.88 -7.14 -8.24
CA GLY A 44 -6.43 -7.39 -6.88
C GLY A 44 -5.79 -6.15 -6.24
N ALA A 45 -5.06 -5.34 -7.02
CA ALA A 45 -4.49 -4.08 -6.53
C ALA A 45 -5.58 -3.03 -6.23
N GLU A 46 -6.61 -2.92 -7.06
CA GLU A 46 -7.76 -2.04 -6.83
C GLU A 46 -8.53 -2.43 -5.58
N GLU A 47 -8.80 -3.73 -5.37
CA GLU A 47 -9.51 -4.20 -4.18
C GLU A 47 -8.76 -3.86 -2.89
N ARG A 48 -7.43 -4.04 -2.88
CA ARG A 48 -6.60 -3.63 -1.74
C ARG A 48 -6.63 -2.13 -1.51
N ALA A 49 -6.56 -1.34 -2.58
CA ALA A 49 -6.65 0.11 -2.47
C ALA A 49 -8.00 0.54 -1.91
N ARG A 50 -9.10 -0.11 -2.32
CA ARG A 50 -10.45 0.13 -1.78
C ARG A 50 -10.48 -0.21 -0.30
N ARG A 51 -10.05 -1.41 0.08
CA ARG A 51 -10.04 -1.86 1.48
C ARG A 51 -9.22 -0.94 2.37
N TRP A 52 -8.02 -0.54 1.93
CA TRP A 52 -7.19 0.41 2.65
C TRP A 52 -7.91 1.76 2.82
N ALA A 53 -8.58 2.25 1.78
CA ALA A 53 -9.34 3.49 1.85
C ALA A 53 -10.54 3.39 2.81
N GLU A 54 -11.22 2.24 2.85
CA GLU A 54 -12.30 1.95 3.80
C GLU A 54 -11.77 1.91 5.24
N GLU A 55 -10.68 1.19 5.49
CA GLU A 55 -10.04 1.07 6.81
C GLU A 55 -9.51 2.41 7.32
N ASN A 56 -9.06 3.28 6.42
CA ASN A 56 -8.50 4.60 6.75
C ASN A 56 -9.49 5.74 6.54
N ALA A 57 -10.76 5.46 6.25
CA ALA A 57 -11.75 6.47 5.86
C ALA A 57 -11.89 7.58 6.91
N GLU A 58 -11.91 7.24 8.20
CA GLU A 58 -12.00 8.21 9.28
C GLU A 58 -10.75 9.10 9.36
N ALA A 59 -9.56 8.51 9.28
CA ALA A 59 -8.30 9.24 9.30
C ALA A 59 -8.16 10.18 8.09
N ILE A 60 -8.54 9.70 6.90
CA ILE A 60 -8.60 10.49 5.68
C ILE A 60 -9.58 11.65 5.84
N LYS A 61 -10.78 11.40 6.39
CA LYS A 61 -11.78 12.44 6.65
C LYS A 61 -11.25 13.49 7.63
N ALA A 62 -10.70 13.07 8.76
CA ALA A 62 -10.15 13.98 9.78
C ALA A 62 -9.01 14.84 9.21
N TYR A 63 -8.14 14.24 8.40
CA TYR A 63 -7.09 14.96 7.70
C TYR A 63 -7.65 15.99 6.71
N ASN A 64 -8.62 15.58 5.87
CA ASN A 64 -9.27 16.47 4.91
C ASN A 64 -9.98 17.64 5.61
N GLU A 65 -10.66 17.38 6.73
CA GLU A 65 -11.28 18.44 7.54
C GLU A 65 -10.24 19.40 8.13
N ARG A 66 -9.08 18.90 8.58
CA ARG A 66 -7.98 19.74 9.04
C ARG A 66 -7.45 20.63 7.93
N ILE A 67 -7.28 20.10 6.72
CA ILE A 67 -6.80 20.84 5.56
C ILE A 67 -7.83 21.91 5.15
N GLN A 68 -9.11 21.57 5.08
CA GLN A 68 -10.20 22.53 4.79
C GLN A 68 -10.22 23.70 5.79
N ARG A 69 -9.96 23.42 7.08
CA ARG A 69 -9.99 24.44 8.14
C ARG A 69 -8.71 25.26 8.26
N ARG A 70 -7.56 24.68 7.96
CA ARG A 70 -6.24 25.26 8.30
C ARG A 70 -5.29 25.41 7.11
N GLY A 71 -5.74 25.07 5.90
CA GLY A 71 -4.88 24.97 4.73
C GLY A 71 -3.94 23.76 4.78
N ALA A 72 -3.26 23.53 3.65
CA ALA A 72 -2.14 22.61 3.61
C ALA A 72 -0.95 23.17 4.41
N PHE A 73 0.01 22.30 4.73
CA PHE A 73 1.26 22.79 5.32
C PHE A 73 1.99 23.68 4.30
N GLY A 74 2.38 24.88 4.72
CA GLY A 74 3.08 25.85 3.86
C GLY A 74 2.17 26.55 2.84
N ASP A 75 0.85 26.39 2.95
CA ASP A 75 -0.12 27.11 2.11
C ASP A 75 -0.03 28.63 2.34
N ASP A 76 0.34 29.03 3.56
CA ASP A 76 0.66 30.41 3.96
C ASP A 76 1.94 30.98 3.31
N LEU A 77 2.83 30.12 2.81
CA LEU A 77 4.07 30.51 2.13
C LEU A 77 3.97 30.38 0.61
N ARG A 78 2.86 29.82 0.11
CA ARG A 78 2.66 29.58 -1.31
C ARG A 78 2.29 30.89 -2.00
N THR A 79 3.13 31.33 -2.94
CA THR A 79 2.98 32.62 -3.62
C THR A 79 2.39 32.50 -5.03
N TRP A 80 2.20 31.28 -5.55
CA TRP A 80 1.63 31.00 -6.87
C TRP A 80 1.32 29.50 -7.05
#